data_AF-A0A8B6BK72-F1
#
_entry.id   AF-A0A8B6BK72-F1
#
_cell.length_a   1.000
_cell.length_b   1.000
_cell.length_c   1.000
_cell.angle_alpha   90.00
_cell.angle_beta   90.00
_cell.angle_gamma   90.00
#
_symmetry.space_group_name_H-M   'P 1'
#
loop_
_entity.id
_entity.type
_entity.pdbx_description
1 polymer ?
#
loop_
_entity_poly.entity_id
_entity_poly.type
_entity_poly.pdbx_seq_one_letter_code
_entity_poly.pdbx_strand_id
1 'polypeptide(L)'
;MGCTCKRLFFIIGLIVMELIDLGLDWDFFVEVNKTDQEKIQRNDELKYSILAFAIIGSVTFILQLVAIYYDSRKNYSHLTYSTTMSFISTWFEDVPQIMLAIWVASISSDLISNVQYIKAAYAIVEAVIHFGVSIWQLCCKSEKFKYKRNSSCLKTLLVLDLIGGILLLGASVFLLIELRFDNYS
;
A
#
# COMPACT_ATOMS: atom_id res chain seq x y z
N MET A 1 12.45 31.05 1.49
CA MET A 1 11.11 30.76 2.03
C MET A 1 10.31 29.68 1.26
N GLY A 2 10.68 29.27 0.04
CA GLY A 2 9.90 28.29 -0.75
C GLY A 2 10.12 26.78 -0.46
N CYS A 3 11.13 26.38 0.32
CA CYS A 3 11.42 24.96 0.58
C CYS A 3 10.54 24.34 1.67
N THR A 4 10.05 25.12 2.64
CA THR A 4 9.31 24.59 3.80
C THR A 4 7.86 24.22 3.43
N CYS A 5 7.20 25.01 2.60
CA CYS A 5 5.83 24.71 2.15
C CYS A 5 5.77 23.46 1.25
N LYS A 6 6.73 23.29 0.33
CA LYS A 6 6.81 22.07 -0.51
C LYS A 6 7.05 20.82 0.33
N ARG A 7 7.88 20.95 1.37
CA ARG A 7 8.17 19.86 2.32
C ARG A 7 6.94 19.47 3.14
N LEU A 8 6.23 20.46 3.69
CA LEU A 8 5.02 20.23 4.46
C LEU A 8 3.92 19.61 3.59
N PHE A 9 3.76 20.10 2.36
CA PHE A 9 2.82 19.56 1.39
C PHE A 9 3.09 18.07 1.08
N PHE A 10 4.36 17.69 0.86
CA PHE A 10 4.74 16.31 0.60
C PHE A 10 4.48 15.39 1.80
N ILE A 11 4.84 15.84 3.01
CA ILE A 11 4.60 15.08 4.25
C ILE A 11 3.11 14.88 4.49
N ILE A 12 2.30 15.94 4.35
CA ILE A 12 0.84 15.85 4.49
C ILE A 12 0.27 14.92 3.42
N GLY A 13 0.76 15.00 2.18
CA GLY A 13 0.34 14.11 1.11
C GLY A 13 0.56 12.63 1.44
N LEU A 14 1.74 12.27 1.94
CA LEU A 14 2.03 10.90 2.38
C LEU A 14 1.09 10.45 3.51
N ILE A 15 0.89 11.28 4.53
CA ILE A 15 -0.01 10.95 5.65
C ILE A 15 -1.45 10.74 5.16
N VAL A 16 -1.92 11.57 4.22
CA VAL A 16 -3.28 11.46 3.67
C VAL A 16 -3.44 10.19 2.85
N MET A 17 -2.46 9.82 2.04
CA MET A 17 -2.48 8.56 1.29
C MET A 17 -2.61 7.38 2.25
N GLU A 18 -1.71 7.29 3.23
CA GLU A 18 -1.69 6.19 4.20
C GLU A 18 -2.97 6.12 5.06
N LEU A 19 -3.59 7.28 5.36
CA LEU A 19 -4.90 7.32 6.03
C LEU A 19 -6.04 6.81 5.14
N ILE A 20 -5.99 7.11 3.83
CA ILE A 20 -6.99 6.62 2.87
C ILE A 20 -6.87 5.10 2.77
N ASP A 21 -5.66 4.58 2.63
CA ASP A 21 -5.43 3.13 2.53
C ASP A 21 -5.94 2.38 3.77
N LEU A 22 -5.56 2.87 4.96
CA LEU A 22 -6.07 2.34 6.22
C LEU A 22 -7.60 2.40 6.31
N GLY A 23 -8.21 3.48 5.82
CA GLY A 23 -9.66 3.60 5.75
C GLY A 23 -10.29 2.53 4.85
N LEU A 24 -9.74 2.33 3.66
CA LEU A 24 -10.21 1.33 2.69
C LEU A 24 -10.07 -0.10 3.22
N ASP A 25 -9.06 -0.37 4.05
CA ASP A 25 -8.87 -1.66 4.70
C ASP A 25 -9.95 -1.98 5.73
N TRP A 26 -10.24 -1.01 6.59
CA TRP A 26 -11.31 -1.16 7.56
C TRP A 26 -12.68 -1.19 6.90
N ASP A 27 -12.92 -0.38 5.87
CA ASP A 27 -14.15 -0.41 5.09
C ASP A 27 -14.33 -1.77 4.40
N PHE A 28 -13.25 -2.35 3.84
CA PHE A 28 -13.29 -3.68 3.26
C PHE A 28 -13.64 -4.76 4.28
N PHE A 29 -13.04 -4.71 5.48
CA PHE A 29 -13.40 -5.61 6.57
C PHE A 29 -14.87 -5.48 6.97
N VAL A 30 -15.35 -4.25 7.14
CA VAL A 30 -16.74 -3.96 7.53
C VAL A 30 -17.72 -4.49 6.49
N GLU A 31 -17.44 -4.30 5.20
CA GLU A 31 -18.29 -4.76 4.09
C GLU A 31 -18.33 -6.29 4.03
N VAL A 32 -17.18 -6.95 4.13
CA VAL A 32 -17.06 -8.42 4.17
C VAL A 32 -17.78 -9.01 5.39
N ASN A 33 -17.84 -8.29 6.51
CA ASN A 33 -18.52 -8.78 7.70
C ASN A 33 -20.04 -8.54 7.67
N LYS A 34 -20.50 -7.51 6.96
CA LYS A 34 -21.91 -7.17 6.79
C LYS A 34 -22.59 -7.90 5.63
N THR A 35 -21.83 -8.52 4.75
CA THR A 35 -22.39 -9.24 3.60
C THR A 35 -23.23 -10.46 4.03
N ASP A 36 -24.36 -10.64 3.36
CA ASP A 36 -25.24 -11.81 3.52
C ASP A 36 -24.86 -12.98 2.59
N GLN A 37 -23.74 -12.87 1.88
CA GLN A 37 -23.28 -13.91 0.97
C GLN A 37 -22.81 -15.16 1.71
N GLU A 38 -23.54 -16.26 1.53
CA GLU A 38 -23.35 -17.53 2.24
C GLU A 38 -21.92 -18.08 2.14
N LYS A 39 -21.28 -17.96 0.95
CA LYS A 39 -19.89 -18.43 0.73
C LYS A 39 -18.87 -17.67 1.59
N ILE A 40 -19.11 -16.39 1.84
CA ILE A 40 -18.25 -15.55 2.68
C ILE A 40 -18.59 -15.76 4.16
N GLN A 41 -19.87 -15.87 4.49
CA GLN A 41 -20.30 -16.13 5.88
C GLN A 41 -19.77 -17.46 6.43
N ARG A 42 -19.64 -18.49 5.59
CA ARG A 42 -19.09 -19.79 5.98
C ARG A 42 -17.55 -19.80 6.04
N ASN A 43 -16.88 -18.73 5.64
CA ASN A 43 -15.42 -18.66 5.59
C ASN A 43 -14.87 -17.71 6.66
N ASP A 44 -14.90 -18.17 7.91
CA ASP A 44 -14.39 -17.41 9.05
C ASP A 44 -12.89 -17.13 8.94
N GLU A 45 -12.11 -18.05 8.38
CA GLU A 45 -10.66 -17.88 8.16
C GLU A 45 -10.36 -16.67 7.29
N LEU A 46 -11.15 -16.46 6.22
CA LEU A 46 -11.05 -15.29 5.35
C LEU A 46 -11.36 -14.00 6.11
N LYS A 47 -12.45 -13.97 6.89
CA LYS A 47 -12.83 -12.80 7.69
C LYS A 47 -11.77 -12.44 8.73
N TYR A 48 -11.24 -13.43 9.44
CA TYR A 48 -10.16 -13.23 10.41
C TYR A 48 -8.85 -12.81 9.76
N SER A 49 -8.55 -13.33 8.56
CA SER A 49 -7.38 -12.90 7.79
C SER A 49 -7.48 -11.42 7.42
N ILE A 50 -8.63 -10.99 6.90
CA ILE A 50 -8.87 -9.58 6.54
C ILE A 50 -8.75 -8.68 7.78
N LEU A 51 -9.33 -9.09 8.91
CA LEU A 51 -9.19 -8.35 10.17
C LEU A 51 -7.73 -8.27 10.64
N ALA A 52 -7.02 -9.40 10.62
CA ALA A 52 -5.63 -9.47 11.08
C ALA A 52 -4.76 -8.52 10.27
N PHE A 53 -4.94 -8.52 8.95
CA PHE A 53 -4.19 -7.66 8.06
C PHE A 53 -4.60 -6.17 8.15
N ALA A 54 -5.86 -5.84 8.44
CA ALA A 54 -6.26 -4.46 8.75
C ALA A 54 -5.65 -3.95 10.07
N ILE A 55 -5.49 -4.84 11.06
CA ILE A 55 -4.78 -4.53 12.32
C ILE A 55 -3.28 -4.34 12.05
N ILE A 56 -2.66 -5.21 11.25
CA ILE A 56 -1.26 -5.06 10.83
C ILE A 56 -1.09 -3.70 10.14
N GLY A 57 -1.96 -3.34 9.22
CA GLY A 57 -1.91 -2.04 8.54
C GLY A 57 -2.03 -0.86 9.47
N SER A 58 -2.93 -0.94 10.47
CA SER A 58 -3.03 0.08 11.53
C SER A 58 -1.71 0.26 12.30
N VAL A 59 -0.98 -0.83 12.55
CA VAL A 59 0.33 -0.79 13.23
C VAL A 59 1.40 -0.22 12.30
N THR A 60 1.44 -0.65 11.03
CA THR A 60 2.36 -0.14 10.02
C THR A 60 2.16 1.36 9.80
N PHE A 61 0.92 1.83 9.72
CA PHE A 61 0.58 3.25 9.63
C PHE A 61 1.20 4.06 10.78
N ILE A 62 1.04 3.62 12.03
CA ILE A 62 1.65 4.30 13.19
C ILE A 62 3.16 4.34 13.07
N LEU A 63 3.77 3.23 12.67
CA LEU A 63 5.21 3.12 12.46
C LEU A 63 5.71 4.03 11.32
N GLN A 64 4.94 4.17 10.25
CA GLN A 64 5.19 5.07 9.13
C GLN A 64 5.15 6.53 9.57
N LEU A 65 4.16 6.93 10.38
CA LEU A 65 4.11 8.27 10.96
C LEU A 65 5.35 8.58 11.80
N VAL A 66 5.80 7.62 12.61
CA VAL A 66 7.02 7.74 13.40
C VAL A 66 8.25 7.88 12.48
N ALA A 67 8.35 7.09 11.41
CA ALA A 67 9.44 7.16 10.44
C ALA A 67 9.49 8.51 9.71
N ILE A 68 8.34 8.99 9.21
CA ILE A 68 8.18 10.30 8.58
C ILE A 68 8.61 11.42 9.53
N TYR A 69 8.21 11.34 10.80
CA TYR A 69 8.61 12.30 11.82
C TYR A 69 10.12 12.31 12.06
N TYR A 70 10.76 11.15 12.17
CA TYR A 70 12.22 11.07 12.32
C TYR A 70 12.96 11.61 11.10
N ASP A 71 12.51 11.27 9.89
CA ASP A 71 13.06 11.79 8.63
C ASP A 71 12.82 13.29 8.47
N SER A 72 11.76 13.84 9.09
CA SER A 72 11.53 15.29 9.14
C SER A 72 12.54 16.02 10.06
N ARG A 73 13.05 15.37 11.10
CA ARG A 73 14.01 15.97 12.05
C ARG A 73 15.45 15.88 11.61
N LYS A 74 15.86 14.76 11.00
CA LYS A 74 17.21 14.60 10.44
C LYS A 74 17.20 15.15 9.02
N ASN A 75 17.89 16.27 8.76
CA ASN A 75 18.00 16.90 7.42
C ASN A 75 18.36 15.88 6.31
N TYR A 76 17.34 15.24 5.72
CA TYR A 76 17.20 14.43 4.48
C TYR A 76 18.36 13.54 3.96
N SER A 77 19.49 13.45 4.66
CA SER A 77 20.67 12.70 4.18
C SER A 77 20.48 11.18 4.29
N HIS A 78 19.47 10.74 5.04
CA HIS A 78 19.14 9.34 5.26
C HIS A 78 17.63 9.13 5.25
N LEU A 79 17.04 9.14 4.05
CA LEU A 79 15.64 8.72 3.81
C LEU A 79 15.45 7.20 3.99
N THR A 80 16.23 6.60 4.88
CA THR A 80 16.35 5.16 5.03
C THR A 80 15.16 4.59 5.79
N TYR A 81 14.62 5.34 6.75
CA TYR A 81 13.50 4.87 7.57
C TYR A 81 12.19 4.88 6.78
N SER A 82 11.86 5.97 6.08
CA SER A 82 10.66 6.00 5.22
C SER A 82 10.72 4.98 4.08
N THR A 83 11.88 4.75 3.43
CA THR A 83 12.01 3.70 2.41
C THR A 83 11.85 2.29 3.00
N THR A 84 12.41 2.02 4.19
CA THR A 84 12.25 0.72 4.84
C THR A 84 10.80 0.48 5.25
N MET A 85 10.11 1.50 5.78
CA MET A 85 8.71 1.36 6.15
C MET A 85 7.79 1.23 4.94
N SER A 86 8.05 1.97 3.86
CA SER A 86 7.35 1.79 2.57
C SER A 86 7.45 0.34 2.09
N PHE A 87 8.65 -0.26 2.14
CA PHE A 87 8.83 -1.68 1.82
C PHE A 87 8.02 -2.61 2.73
N ILE A 88 7.99 -2.31 4.04
CA ILE A 88 7.22 -3.12 5.00
C ILE A 88 5.72 -3.02 4.70
N SER A 89 5.19 -1.83 4.45
CA SER A 89 3.80 -1.60 4.05
C SER A 89 3.44 -2.43 2.82
N THR A 90 4.15 -2.22 1.72
CA THR A 90 3.89 -2.90 0.44
C THR A 90 3.78 -4.42 0.61
N TRP A 91 4.71 -5.05 1.35
CA TRP A 91 4.82 -6.50 1.43
C TRP A 91 4.00 -7.16 2.54
N PHE A 92 3.75 -6.48 3.65
CA PHE A 92 3.08 -7.05 4.82
C PHE A 92 1.64 -6.55 5.00
N GLU A 93 1.25 -5.51 4.27
CA GLU A 93 -0.08 -4.91 4.30
C GLU A 93 -0.68 -4.96 2.89
N ASP A 94 -0.23 -4.11 1.97
CA ASP A 94 -0.95 -3.86 0.72
C ASP A 94 -1.08 -5.12 -0.16
N VAL A 95 0.02 -5.88 -0.34
CA VAL A 95 0.03 -7.12 -1.14
C VAL A 95 -0.90 -8.19 -0.53
N PRO A 96 -0.81 -8.54 0.76
CA PRO A 96 -1.79 -9.42 1.38
C PRO A 96 -3.23 -8.91 1.28
N GLN A 97 -3.49 -7.62 1.52
CA GLN A 97 -4.82 -7.03 1.43
C GLN A 97 -5.45 -7.18 0.04
N ILE A 98 -4.69 -6.89 -1.02
CA ILE A 98 -5.20 -6.99 -2.40
C ILE A 98 -5.41 -8.46 -2.80
N MET A 99 -4.58 -9.39 -2.32
CA MET A 99 -4.78 -10.83 -2.53
C MET A 99 -6.07 -11.32 -1.85
N LEU A 100 -6.35 -10.86 -0.63
CA LEU A 100 -7.60 -11.18 0.07
C LEU A 100 -8.81 -10.55 -0.65
N ALA A 101 -8.66 -9.34 -1.21
CA ALA A 101 -9.69 -8.72 -2.02
C ALA A 101 -10.01 -9.53 -3.29
N ILE A 102 -8.99 -10.08 -3.96
CA ILE A 102 -9.17 -11.01 -5.09
C ILE A 102 -9.89 -12.29 -4.64
N TRP A 103 -9.49 -12.86 -3.51
CA TRP A 103 -10.15 -14.06 -2.98
C TRP A 103 -11.63 -13.79 -2.71
N VAL A 104 -11.96 -12.68 -2.05
CA VAL A 104 -13.36 -12.26 -1.84
C VAL A 104 -14.10 -12.11 -3.16
N ALA A 105 -13.51 -11.42 -4.15
CA ALA A 105 -14.13 -11.22 -5.46
C ALA A 105 -14.49 -12.57 -6.12
N SER A 106 -13.54 -13.50 -6.17
CA SER A 106 -13.73 -14.83 -6.79
C SER A 106 -14.83 -15.70 -6.15
N ILE A 107 -15.28 -15.39 -4.92
CA ILE A 107 -16.31 -16.15 -4.22
C ILE A 107 -17.61 -15.38 -4.02
N SER A 108 -17.60 -14.06 -4.26
CA SER A 108 -18.75 -13.16 -4.14
C SER A 108 -19.49 -13.04 -5.47
N SER A 109 -20.81 -12.86 -5.47
CA SER A 109 -21.59 -12.65 -6.71
C SER A 109 -21.93 -11.19 -7.01
N ASP A 110 -22.18 -10.31 -6.02
CA ASP A 110 -22.80 -9.00 -6.31
C ASP A 110 -22.39 -7.80 -5.43
N LEU A 111 -22.25 -7.93 -4.09
CA LEU A 111 -22.34 -6.73 -3.22
C LEU A 111 -21.02 -6.03 -2.82
N ILE A 112 -19.88 -6.72 -2.76
CA ILE A 112 -18.63 -6.15 -2.19
C ILE A 112 -17.86 -5.28 -3.19
N SER A 113 -18.37 -5.18 -4.42
CA SER A 113 -17.69 -4.64 -5.58
C SER A 113 -17.25 -3.17 -5.42
N ASN A 114 -18.05 -2.30 -4.78
CA ASN A 114 -17.73 -0.87 -4.70
C ASN A 114 -16.46 -0.57 -3.89
N VAL A 115 -16.31 -1.19 -2.70
CA VAL A 115 -15.11 -0.98 -1.87
C VAL A 115 -13.88 -1.59 -2.57
N GLN A 116 -14.05 -2.75 -3.21
CA GLN A 116 -12.97 -3.39 -3.97
C GLN A 116 -12.55 -2.57 -5.21
N TYR A 117 -13.49 -1.91 -5.90
CA TYR A 117 -13.19 -1.00 -7.01
C TYR A 117 -12.37 0.20 -6.55
N ILE A 118 -12.78 0.87 -5.47
CA ILE A 118 -12.05 2.02 -4.93
C ILE A 118 -10.67 1.58 -4.48
N LYS A 119 -10.58 0.44 -3.79
CA LYS A 119 -9.31 -0.13 -3.33
C LYS A 119 -8.36 -0.47 -4.48
N ALA A 120 -8.84 -1.14 -5.51
CA ALA A 120 -8.02 -1.47 -6.68
C ALA A 120 -7.56 -0.21 -7.43
N ALA A 121 -8.44 0.79 -7.58
CA ALA A 121 -8.08 2.07 -8.19
C ALA A 121 -7.02 2.81 -7.36
N TYR A 122 -7.18 2.83 -6.04
CA TYR A 122 -6.24 3.45 -5.12
C TYR A 122 -4.87 2.75 -5.16
N ALA A 123 -4.85 1.42 -5.08
CA ALA A 123 -3.63 0.61 -5.20
C ALA A 123 -2.87 0.87 -6.51
N ILE A 124 -3.56 1.09 -7.64
CA ILE A 124 -2.92 1.49 -8.90
C ILE A 124 -2.27 2.88 -8.78
N VAL A 125 -2.98 3.85 -8.20
CA VAL A 125 -2.46 5.22 -8.01
C VAL A 125 -1.23 5.19 -7.11
N GLU A 126 -1.29 4.46 -6.02
CA GLU A 126 -0.19 4.28 -5.08
C GLU A 126 1.03 3.61 -5.73
N ALA A 127 0.83 2.50 -6.45
CA ALA A 127 1.90 1.84 -7.19
C ALA A 127 2.60 2.81 -8.16
N VAL A 128 1.84 3.63 -8.90
CA VAL A 128 2.40 4.64 -9.82
C VAL A 128 3.22 5.69 -9.09
N ILE A 129 2.75 6.17 -7.93
CA ILE A 129 3.48 7.13 -7.10
C ILE A 129 4.78 6.49 -6.57
N HIS A 130 4.71 5.26 -6.05
CA HIS A 130 5.87 4.50 -5.57
C HIS A 130 6.90 4.28 -6.67
N PHE A 131 6.49 3.92 -7.90
CA PHE A 131 7.41 3.84 -9.04
C PHE A 131 8.11 5.18 -9.30
N GLY A 132 7.35 6.28 -9.33
CA GLY A 132 7.90 7.61 -9.56
C GLY A 132 8.94 8.00 -8.49
N VAL A 133 8.63 7.73 -7.22
CA VAL A 133 9.52 8.00 -6.09
C VAL A 133 10.76 7.12 -6.13
N SER A 134 10.61 5.81 -6.35
CA SER A 134 11.72 4.85 -6.39
C SER A 134 12.66 5.11 -7.56
N ILE A 135 12.13 5.42 -8.76
CA ILE A 135 12.95 5.82 -9.92
C ILE A 135 13.67 7.13 -9.65
N TRP A 136 12.99 8.15 -9.12
CA TRP A 136 13.65 9.41 -8.72
C TRP A 136 14.81 9.11 -7.78
N GLN A 137 14.58 8.34 -6.73
CA GLN A 137 15.61 8.04 -5.73
C GLN A 137 16.81 7.30 -6.35
N LEU A 138 16.57 6.34 -7.25
CA LEU A 138 17.62 5.64 -7.98
C LEU A 138 18.39 6.58 -8.91
N CYS A 139 17.72 7.42 -9.68
CA CYS A 139 18.35 8.32 -10.66
C CYS A 139 19.07 9.51 -10.01
N CYS A 140 18.42 10.22 -9.08
CA CYS A 140 18.92 11.50 -8.55
C CYS A 140 19.78 11.37 -7.28
N LYS A 141 19.66 10.29 -6.49
CA LYS A 141 20.54 10.11 -5.31
C LYS A 141 21.75 9.23 -5.59
N SER A 142 21.81 8.52 -6.73
CA SER A 142 22.96 7.69 -7.12
C SER A 142 24.30 8.43 -7.04
N GLU A 143 24.34 9.73 -7.34
CA GLU A 143 25.57 10.53 -7.26
C GLU A 143 26.06 10.77 -5.82
N LYS A 144 25.16 10.86 -4.82
CA LYS A 144 25.52 11.04 -3.40
C LYS A 144 25.73 9.71 -2.66
N PHE A 145 25.24 8.59 -3.21
CA PHE A 145 25.36 7.25 -2.62
C PHE A 145 26.75 6.62 -2.78
N LYS A 146 27.64 7.16 -3.64
CA LYS A 146 29.00 6.64 -3.82
C LYS A 146 29.89 6.69 -2.56
N TYR A 147 29.49 7.39 -1.49
CA TYR A 147 30.37 7.68 -0.35
C TYR A 147 30.08 6.89 0.95
N LYS A 148 29.10 5.97 0.99
CA LYS A 148 28.78 5.24 2.25
C LYS A 148 28.59 3.73 2.07
N ARG A 149 29.31 2.99 2.93
CA ARG A 149 29.44 1.51 3.09
C ARG A 149 28.13 0.69 3.20
N ASN A 150 26.94 1.31 3.18
CA ASN A 150 25.65 0.62 3.32
C ASN A 150 24.74 0.73 2.06
N SER A 151 25.32 1.03 0.89
CA SER A 151 24.57 1.27 -0.35
C SER A 151 23.91 0.03 -0.94
N SER A 152 24.41 -1.18 -0.66
CA SER A 152 23.89 -2.40 -1.27
C SER A 152 22.53 -2.81 -0.68
N CYS A 153 22.38 -2.78 0.65
CA CYS A 153 21.12 -3.13 1.32
C CYS A 153 19.96 -2.21 0.90
N LEU A 154 20.21 -0.89 0.83
CA LEU A 154 19.18 0.06 0.39
C LEU A 154 18.80 -0.13 -1.08
N LYS A 155 19.76 -0.43 -1.96
CA LYS A 155 19.46 -0.75 -3.36
C LYS A 155 18.61 -2.02 -3.46
N THR A 156 18.92 -3.04 -2.68
CA THR A 156 18.11 -4.27 -2.63
C THR A 156 16.69 -3.96 -2.16
N LEU A 157 16.52 -3.17 -1.09
CA LEU A 157 15.19 -2.76 -0.62
C LEU A 157 14.40 -2.01 -1.69
N LEU A 158 15.01 -1.04 -2.38
CA LEU A 158 14.35 -0.30 -3.47
C LEU A 158 13.93 -1.20 -4.64
N VAL A 159 14.75 -2.20 -4.98
CA VAL A 159 14.42 -3.17 -6.02
C VAL A 159 13.26 -4.07 -5.57
N LEU A 160 13.27 -4.56 -4.33
CA LEU A 160 12.18 -5.38 -3.81
C LEU A 160 10.87 -4.60 -3.66
N ASP A 161 10.94 -3.32 -3.28
CA ASP A 161 9.79 -2.43 -3.22
C ASP A 161 9.21 -2.18 -4.62
N LEU A 162 10.07 -2.01 -5.63
CA LEU A 162 9.66 -1.92 -7.04
C LEU A 162 8.98 -3.21 -7.52
N ILE A 163 9.50 -4.38 -7.13
CA ILE A 163 8.86 -5.67 -7.43
C ILE A 163 7.48 -5.76 -6.75
N GLY A 164 7.39 -5.35 -5.49
CA GLY A 164 6.13 -5.27 -4.74
C GLY A 164 5.11 -4.40 -5.47
N GLY A 165 5.52 -3.20 -5.92
CA GLY A 165 4.66 -2.30 -6.70
C GLY A 165 4.19 -2.89 -8.04
N ILE A 166 5.03 -3.68 -8.74
CA ILE A 166 4.61 -4.40 -9.96
C ILE A 166 3.55 -5.45 -9.64
N LEU A 167 3.78 -6.22 -8.58
CA LEU A 167 2.83 -7.25 -8.13
C LEU A 167 1.50 -6.63 -7.73
N LEU A 168 1.54 -5.54 -6.96
CA LEU A 168 0.36 -4.80 -6.52
C LEU A 168 -0.44 -4.24 -7.70
N LEU A 169 0.26 -3.65 -8.69
CA LEU A 169 -0.38 -3.15 -9.90
C LEU A 169 -1.02 -4.29 -10.72
N GLY A 170 -0.30 -5.40 -10.89
CA GLY A 170 -0.83 -6.59 -11.59
C GLY A 170 -2.06 -7.18 -10.88
N ALA A 171 -1.99 -7.32 -9.56
CA ALA A 171 -3.08 -7.79 -8.71
C ALA A 171 -4.30 -6.87 -8.77
N SER A 172 -4.08 -5.56 -8.73
CA SER A 172 -5.16 -4.57 -8.78
C SER A 172 -5.85 -4.56 -10.13
N VAL A 173 -5.08 -4.65 -11.22
CA VAL A 173 -5.65 -4.79 -12.58
C VAL A 173 -6.43 -6.10 -12.71
N PHE A 174 -5.90 -7.20 -12.18
CA PHE A 174 -6.62 -8.47 -12.17
C PHE A 174 -7.93 -8.38 -11.39
N LEU A 175 -7.92 -7.79 -10.20
CA LEU A 175 -9.13 -7.55 -9.40
C LEU A 175 -10.16 -6.72 -10.16
N LEU A 176 -9.75 -5.64 -10.84
CA LEU A 176 -10.67 -4.84 -11.66
C LEU A 176 -11.27 -5.62 -12.83
N ILE A 177 -10.50 -6.51 -13.43
CA ILE A 177 -10.97 -7.39 -14.51
C ILE A 177 -12.02 -8.35 -13.97
N GLU A 178 -11.73 -9.03 -12.85
CA GLU A 178 -12.65 -9.97 -12.20
C GLU A 178 -13.98 -9.28 -11.85
N LEU A 179 -13.92 -8.15 -11.15
CA LEU A 179 -15.10 -7.37 -10.80
C LEU A 179 -15.90 -6.91 -12.02
N ARG A 180 -15.23 -6.64 -13.14
CA ARG A 180 -15.92 -6.26 -14.39
C ARG A 180 -16.64 -7.44 -15.01
N PHE A 181 -16.07 -8.65 -14.97
CA PHE A 181 -16.73 -9.84 -15.52
C PHE A 181 -17.99 -10.21 -14.74
N ASP A 182 -17.98 -10.10 -13.41
CA ASP A 182 -19.14 -10.39 -12.57
C ASP A 182 -20.34 -9.47 -12.87
N ASN A 183 -20.10 -8.20 -13.26
CA ASN A 183 -21.18 -7.27 -13.61
C ASN A 183 -21.90 -7.59 -14.95
N TYR A 184 -21.39 -8.53 -15.75
CA TYR A 184 -22.00 -8.92 -17.04
C TYR A 184 -22.58 -10.34 -17.07
N SER A 185 -22.42 -11.11 -15.98
CA SER A 185 -22.96 -12.47 -15.82
C SER A 185 -24.27 -12.48 -15.04
#